data_AF-A0A4P0YET4-F1
#
_entry.id   AF-A0A4P0YET4-F1
#
_cell.length_a   1.000
_cell.length_b   1.000
_cell.length_c   1.000
_cell.angle_alpha   90.00
_cell.angle_beta   90.00
_cell.angle_gamma   90.00
#
_symmetry.space_group_name_H-M   'P 1'
#
loop_
_entity.id
_entity.type
_entity.pdbx_description
1 polymer ?
#
loop_
_entity_poly.entity_id
_entity_poly.type
_entity_poly.pdbx_seq_one_letter_code
_entity_poly.pdbx_strand_id
1 'polypeptide(L)' 'MNKVVLYCRPGFEKECAAEITDKAARLEVFGFARVKKTLAM' A
#
# COMPACT_ATOMS: atom_id res chain seq x y z
N MET A 1 1.71 -5.51 -16.87
CA MET A 1 2.22 -5.52 -15.48
C MET A 1 1.20 -4.81 -14.60
N ASN A 2 0.59 -5.47 -13.60
CA ASN A 2 -0.48 -4.87 -12.78
C ASN A 2 -0.16 -4.87 -11.27
N LYS A 3 1.09 -5.14 -10.89
CA LYS A 3 1.55 -5.18 -9.50
C LYS A 3 2.65 -4.15 -9.32
N VAL A 4 2.57 -3.40 -8.23
CA VAL A 4 3.58 -2.43 -7.79
C VAL A 4 4.01 -2.82 -6.38
N VAL A 5 5.31 -2.73 -6.10
CA VAL A 5 5.87 -2.97 -4.77
C VAL A 5 6.25 -1.62 -4.16
N LEU A 6 5.79 -1.37 -2.94
CA LEU A 6 6.07 -0.16 -2.18
C LEU A 6 6.87 -0.55 -0.93
N TYR A 7 7.98 0.14 -0.70
CA TYR A 7 8.75 0.01 0.53
C TYR A 7 8.34 1.11 1.51
N CYS A 8 8.10 0.73 2.75
CA CYS A 8 7.75 1.66 3.83
C CYS A 8 8.49 1.29 5.11
N ARG A 9 8.37 2.14 6.14
CA ARG A 9 8.89 1.83 7.48
C ARG A 9 8.15 0.59 8.03
N PRO A 10 8.84 -0.35 8.71
CA PRO A 10 8.18 -1.47 9.37
C PRO A 10 7.10 -1.00 10.34
N GLY A 11 5.92 -1.63 10.32
CA GLY A 11 4.76 -1.25 11.12
C GLY A 11 3.84 -0.20 10.49
N PHE A 12 4.25 0.43 9.38
CA PHE A 12 3.45 1.44 8.64
C PHE A 12 2.80 0.89 7.37
N GLU A 13 2.70 -0.44 7.24
CA GLU A 13 2.23 -1.05 6.01
C GLU A 13 0.77 -0.71 5.71
N LYS A 14 -0.04 -0.45 6.75
CA LYS A 14 -1.46 -0.06 6.60
C LYS A 14 -1.60 1.37 6.09
N GLU A 15 -0.81 2.28 6.63
CA GLU A 15 -0.75 3.69 6.25
C GLU A 15 -0.27 3.81 4.80
N CYS A 16 0.78 3.07 4.44
CA CYS A 16 1.29 3.02 3.07
C CYS A 16 0.25 2.45 2.09
N ALA A 17 -0.45 1.37 2.45
CA ALA A 17 -1.50 0.79 1.63
C ALA A 17 -2.71 1.73 1.44
N ALA A 18 -3.11 2.47 2.49
CA ALA A 18 -4.17 3.46 2.40
C ALA A 18 -3.76 4.64 1.49
N GLU A 19 -2.54 5.14 1.64
CA GLU A 19 -2.01 6.25 0.85
C GLU A 19 -1.97 5.93 -0.65
N ILE A 20 -1.45 4.76 -1.04
CA ILE A 20 -1.41 4.39 -2.46
C ILE A 20 -2.83 4.20 -3.02
N THR A 21 -3.75 3.63 -2.24
CA THR A 21 -5.11 3.37 -2.70
C THR A 21 -5.85 4.69 -2.96
N ASP A 22 -5.73 5.67 -2.06
CA ASP A 22 -6.31 7.00 -2.24
C ASP A 22 -5.69 7.75 -3.43
N LYS A 23 -4.35 7.77 -3.54
CA LYS A 23 -3.67 8.44 -4.65
C LYS A 23 -3.98 7.80 -6.01
N ALA A 24 -4.05 6.48 -6.08
CA ALA A 24 -4.36 5.76 -7.31
C ALA A 24 -5.83 5.95 -7.72
N ALA A 25 -6.77 5.93 -6.76
CA ALA A 25 -8.18 6.18 -7.02
C ALA A 25 -8.45 7.57 -7.62
N ARG A 26 -7.70 8.60 -7.21
CA ARG A 26 -7.79 9.95 -7.81
C ARG A 26 -7.37 10.02 -9.27
N LEU A 27 -6.58 9.04 -9.72
CA LEU A 27 -6.14 8.91 -11.12
C LEU A 27 -6.95 7.84 -11.87
N GLU A 28 -8.07 7.40 -11.29
CA GLU A 28 -8.94 6.34 -11.83
C GLU A 28 -8.21 4.98 -12.02
N VAL A 29 -7.11 4.77 -11.29
CA VAL A 29 -6.35 3.53 -11.27
C VAL A 29 -6.80 2.70 -10.06
N PHE A 30 -7.79 1.84 -10.28
CA PHE A 30 -8.37 1.03 -9.21
C PHE A 30 -7.60 -0.26 -8.96
N GLY A 31 -7.59 -0.72 -7.71
CA GLY A 31 -6.91 -1.94 -7.29
C GLY A 31 -7.01 -2.19 -5.80
N PHE A 32 -6.27 -3.18 -5.32
CA PHE A 32 -6.17 -3.51 -3.90
C PHE A 32 -4.71 -3.66 -3.47
N ALA A 33 -4.37 -3.12 -2.31
CA ALA A 33 -3.07 -3.32 -1.68
C ALA A 33 -3.16 -4.45 -0.65
N ARG A 34 -2.23 -5.42 -0.71
CA ARG A 34 -2.10 -6.46 0.32
C ARG A 34 -1.09 -6.00 1.35
N VAL A 35 -1.51 -5.95 2.62
CA VAL A 35 -0.64 -5.61 3.73
C VAL A 35 -0.17 -6.90 4.40
N LYS A 36 1.15 -7.13 4.40
CA LYS A 36 1.75 -8.14 5.26
C LYS A 36 2.12 -7.44 6.57
N LYS A 37 1.45 -7.82 7.67
CA LYS A 37 1.76 -7.28 8.98
C LYS A 37 3.13 -7.78 9.40
N THR A 38 4.11 -6.90 9.47
CA THR A 38 5.38 -7.21 10.12
C THR A 38 5.22 -6.90 11.60
N LEU A 39 5.37 -7.91 12.47
CA LEU A 39 5.53 -7.68 13.90
C LEU A 39 6.89 -7.00 14.09
N ALA A 40 6.90 -5.67 14.09
CA ALA A 40 8.01 -4.92 14.67
C ALA A 40 7.84 -5.07 16.19
N MET A 41 8.70 -5.90 16.78
CA MET A 41 8.88 -6.02 18.21
C MET A 41 9.68 -4.83 18.74
#